data_AF-M5G0W1-F1
#
_entry.id   AF-M5G0W1-F1
#
_cell.length_a   1.000
_cell.length_b   1.000
_cell.length_c   1.000
_cell.angle_alpha   90.00
_cell.angle_beta   90.00
_cell.angle_gamma   90.00
#
_symmetry.space_group_name_H-M   'P 1'
#
loop_
_entity.id
_entity.type
_entity.pdbx_description
1 polymer ?
#
loop_
_entity_poly.entity_id
_entity_poly.type
_entity_poly.pdbx_seq_one_letter_code
_entity_poly.pdbx_strand_id
1 'polypeptide(L)'
;MNVKLVNHYTAPANEIKTANELLNPPEGVYDVNFVFPLRELESDKVRLVPFLPSVHMPLLHVRAQPHSELNRYTSFGPFPTLSSALEWHDQHIRAEPSATLFAVLDLTQADPVLPEMGGRLAGMTGLIGASTGQSQAEVAFVTYLPEFQRTHVGTHASGLLLRWLLDSPAQGGLGLKRVQ
;
A
#
# COMPACT_ATOMS: atom_id res chain seq x y z
N MET A 1 -16.18 8.50 -5.04
CA MET A 1 -16.11 7.95 -6.42
C MET A 1 -15.88 6.45 -6.29
N ASN A 2 -16.67 5.63 -6.98
CA ASN A 2 -16.56 4.17 -6.89
C ASN A 2 -15.45 3.69 -7.84
N VAL A 3 -14.19 3.89 -7.43
CA VAL A 3 -13.03 3.43 -8.23
C VAL A 3 -12.83 1.94 -7.99
N LYS A 4 -12.82 1.16 -9.08
CA LYS A 4 -12.53 -0.27 -9.04
C LYS A 4 -11.02 -0.49 -9.12
N LEU A 5 -10.47 -1.13 -8.09
CA LEU A 5 -9.08 -1.58 -8.12
C LEU A 5 -8.98 -2.94 -8.82
N VAL A 6 -8.03 -3.07 -9.74
CA VAL A 6 -7.73 -4.30 -10.48
C VAL A 6 -6.22 -4.57 -10.46
N ASN A 7 -5.84 -5.79 -10.82
CA ASN A 7 -4.44 -6.15 -11.04
C ASN A 7 -4.35 -6.99 -12.33
N HIS A 8 -4.14 -6.34 -13.47
CA HIS A 8 -3.97 -7.03 -14.76
C HIS A 8 -2.50 -7.19 -15.13
N TYR A 9 -1.64 -7.44 -14.13
CA TYR A 9 -0.18 -7.57 -14.28
C TYR A 9 0.27 -7.94 -15.70
N THR A 10 0.97 -7.00 -16.33
CA THR A 10 1.63 -7.18 -17.61
C THR A 10 3.09 -6.74 -17.48
N ALA A 11 3.99 -7.38 -18.25
CA ALA A 11 5.38 -6.91 -18.34
C ALA A 11 5.39 -5.43 -18.76
N PRO A 12 6.25 -4.59 -18.17
CA PRO A 12 6.01 -3.14 -18.08
C PRO A 12 5.93 -2.45 -19.46
N ALA A 13 4.94 -1.57 -19.59
CA ALA A 13 4.97 -0.46 -20.53
C ALA A 13 5.40 0.81 -19.79
N ASN A 14 6.23 1.64 -20.39
CA ASN A 14 6.77 2.89 -19.82
C ASN A 14 5.73 4.03 -19.77
N GLU A 15 4.44 3.73 -19.56
CA GLU A 15 3.42 4.75 -19.45
C GLU A 15 3.48 5.39 -18.05
N ILE A 16 3.80 6.68 -18.01
CA ILE A 16 3.77 7.49 -16.80
C ILE A 16 2.37 8.11 -16.69
N LYS A 17 1.69 7.88 -15.57
CA LYS A 17 0.38 8.50 -15.29
C LYS A 17 0.58 9.84 -14.61
N THR A 18 -0.24 10.81 -15.00
CA THR A 18 -0.31 12.11 -14.33
C THR A 18 -0.99 11.99 -12.96
N ALA A 19 -0.73 12.96 -12.08
CA ALA A 19 -1.43 13.07 -10.80
C ALA A 19 -2.97 13.09 -10.96
N ASN A 20 -3.47 13.72 -12.03
CA ASN A 20 -4.90 13.76 -12.30
C ASN A 20 -5.45 12.37 -12.66
N GLU A 21 -4.73 11.57 -13.46
CA GLU A 21 -5.14 10.20 -13.79
C GLU A 21 -5.08 9.26 -12.58
N LEU A 22 -4.18 9.51 -11.63
CA LEU A 22 -4.11 8.72 -10.39
C LEU A 22 -5.25 9.05 -9.43
N LEU A 23 -5.69 10.31 -9.40
CA LEU A 23 -6.85 10.75 -8.62
C LEU A 23 -8.18 10.40 -9.30
N ASN A 24 -8.21 10.45 -10.63
CA ASN A 24 -9.38 10.23 -11.48
C ASN A 24 -9.04 9.20 -12.57
N PRO A 25 -8.88 7.91 -12.20
CA PRO A 25 -8.51 6.88 -13.15
C PRO A 25 -9.51 6.79 -14.30
N PRO A 26 -9.04 6.65 -15.55
CA PRO A 26 -9.90 6.42 -16.70
C PRO A 26 -10.89 5.29 -16.44
N GLU A 27 -12.15 5.49 -16.83
CA GLU A 27 -13.25 4.54 -16.64
C GLU A 27 -13.52 4.18 -15.15
N GLY A 28 -12.92 4.90 -14.20
CA GLY A 28 -12.98 4.56 -12.78
C GLY A 28 -12.23 3.28 -12.42
N VAL A 29 -11.25 2.86 -13.22
CA VAL A 29 -10.48 1.63 -12.99
C VAL A 29 -9.01 1.95 -12.72
N TYR A 30 -8.54 1.56 -11.53
CA TYR A 30 -7.14 1.70 -11.14
C TYR A 30 -6.44 0.34 -11.18
N ASP A 31 -5.44 0.20 -12.04
CA ASP A 31 -4.63 -1.02 -12.15
C ASP A 31 -3.34 -0.89 -11.34
N VAL A 32 -3.16 -1.80 -10.38
CA VAL A 32 -1.97 -1.81 -9.51
C VAL A 32 -0.74 -2.38 -10.22
N ASN A 33 -0.93 -3.24 -11.23
CA ASN A 33 0.14 -3.87 -12.01
C ASN A 33 1.23 -4.59 -11.17
N PHE A 34 0.82 -5.45 -10.22
CA PHE A 34 1.75 -6.17 -9.33
C PHE A 34 1.87 -7.65 -9.71
N VAL A 35 3.10 -8.19 -9.69
CA VAL A 35 3.44 -9.54 -10.17
C VAL A 35 2.70 -10.70 -9.47
N PHE A 36 2.21 -10.50 -8.24
CA PHE A 36 1.43 -11.50 -7.50
C PHE A 36 -0.06 -11.11 -7.38
N PRO A 37 -0.98 -12.09 -7.20
CA PRO A 37 -2.38 -11.79 -6.93
C PRO A 37 -2.55 -10.95 -5.66
N LEU A 38 -3.23 -9.81 -5.76
CA LEU A 38 -3.51 -8.94 -4.61
C LEU A 38 -4.83 -9.32 -3.95
N ARG A 39 -4.89 -9.17 -2.63
CA ARG A 39 -6.10 -9.34 -1.83
C ARG A 39 -6.04 -8.45 -0.60
N GLU A 40 -7.20 -8.22 0.01
CA GLU A 40 -7.25 -7.68 1.36
C GLU A 40 -6.77 -8.75 2.37
N LEU A 41 -6.08 -8.27 3.40
CA LEU A 41 -5.61 -9.08 4.53
C LEU A 41 -6.19 -8.48 5.80
N GLU A 42 -6.80 -9.30 6.65
CA GLU A 42 -7.52 -8.80 7.82
C GLU A 42 -7.27 -9.65 9.06
N SER A 43 -7.24 -8.98 10.21
CA SER A 43 -7.33 -9.52 11.56
C SER A 43 -8.48 -8.83 12.30
N ASP A 44 -8.72 -9.19 13.56
CA ASP A 44 -9.72 -8.55 14.41
C ASP A 44 -9.48 -7.04 14.63
N LYS A 45 -8.24 -6.55 14.48
CA LYS A 45 -7.87 -5.15 14.78
C LYS A 45 -7.29 -4.37 13.62
N VAL A 46 -6.80 -5.03 12.57
CA VAL A 46 -6.10 -4.38 11.46
C VAL A 46 -6.53 -5.01 10.15
N ARG A 47 -6.78 -4.16 9.15
CA ARG A 47 -6.93 -4.55 7.76
C ARG A 47 -5.87 -3.87 6.90
N LEU A 48 -5.29 -4.63 5.99
CA LEU A 48 -4.47 -4.16 4.87
C LEU A 48 -5.31 -4.24 3.61
N VAL A 49 -5.56 -3.09 2.99
CA VAL A 49 -6.25 -3.01 1.69
C VAL A 49 -5.25 -2.59 0.62
N PRO A 50 -5.32 -3.13 -0.61
CA PRO A 50 -4.50 -2.65 -1.72
C PRO A 50 -4.59 -1.12 -1.85
N PHE A 51 -3.46 -0.46 -2.00
CA PHE A 51 -3.42 0.99 -1.93
C PHE A 51 -4.03 1.61 -3.19
N LEU A 52 -5.13 2.33 -3.00
CA LEU A 52 -5.76 3.15 -4.02
C LEU A 52 -5.32 4.62 -3.90
N PRO A 53 -4.52 5.16 -4.85
CA PRO A 53 -3.95 6.51 -4.73
C PRO A 53 -4.99 7.63 -4.58
N SER A 54 -6.13 7.52 -5.27
CA SER A 54 -7.21 8.52 -5.21
C SER A 54 -7.88 8.64 -3.84
N VAL A 55 -7.79 7.61 -3.00
CA VAL A 55 -8.41 7.57 -1.67
C VAL A 55 -7.36 7.78 -0.58
N HIS A 56 -6.30 6.98 -0.60
CA HIS A 56 -5.38 6.90 0.53
C HIS A 56 -4.30 7.99 0.50
N MET A 57 -3.81 8.37 -0.69
CA MET A 57 -2.71 9.34 -0.79
C MET A 57 -3.09 10.74 -0.28
N PRO A 58 -4.24 11.33 -0.64
CA PRO A 58 -4.66 12.62 -0.10
C PRO A 58 -4.74 12.62 1.43
N LEU A 59 -5.31 11.56 2.01
CA LEU A 59 -5.50 11.44 3.45
C LEU A 59 -4.15 11.25 4.18
N LEU A 60 -3.31 10.35 3.68
CA LEU A 60 -1.99 10.09 4.25
C LEU A 60 -1.09 11.33 4.15
N HIS A 61 -1.09 12.01 3.00
CA HIS A 61 -0.27 13.20 2.77
C HIS A 61 -0.63 14.34 3.75
N VAL A 62 -1.92 14.64 3.90
CA VAL A 62 -2.40 15.66 4.85
C VAL A 62 -2.04 15.30 6.28
N ARG A 63 -2.21 14.03 6.68
CA ARG A 63 -1.93 13.58 8.04
C ARG A 63 -0.44 13.48 8.36
N ALA A 64 0.41 13.18 7.36
CA ALA A 64 1.85 13.09 7.54
C ALA A 64 2.54 14.46 7.53
N GLN A 65 1.93 15.49 6.94
CA GLN A 65 2.53 16.84 6.82
C GLN A 65 3.03 17.44 8.14
N PRO A 66 2.29 17.35 9.28
CA PRO A 66 2.76 17.87 10.57
C PRO A 66 3.92 17.08 11.19
N HIS A 67 4.25 15.91 10.63
CA HIS A 67 5.14 14.90 11.20
C HIS A 67 6.37 14.68 10.33
N SER A 68 7.20 15.72 10.21
CA SER A 68 8.43 15.65 9.40
C SER A 68 9.39 14.53 9.80
N GLU A 69 9.34 14.09 11.07
CA GLU A 69 10.09 12.95 11.59
C GLU A 69 9.82 11.64 10.85
N LEU A 70 8.66 11.49 10.19
CA LEU A 70 8.33 10.32 9.38
C LEU A 70 9.30 10.14 8.20
N ASN A 71 9.92 11.21 7.73
CA ASN A 71 10.86 11.17 6.59
C ASN A 71 12.33 11.04 7.04
N ARG A 72 12.60 10.96 8.35
CA ARG A 72 13.98 11.02 8.88
C ARG A 72 14.85 9.84 8.45
N TYR A 73 14.24 8.67 8.25
CA TYR A 73 14.92 7.41 7.96
C TYR A 73 14.40 6.74 6.68
N THR A 74 13.70 7.50 5.83
CA THR A 74 13.19 7.01 4.55
C THR A 74 14.10 7.48 3.42
N SER A 75 14.21 6.66 2.37
CA SER A 75 14.92 7.02 1.13
C SER A 75 14.02 7.80 0.14
N PHE A 76 12.77 8.02 0.50
CA PHE A 76 11.76 8.75 -0.27
C PHE A 76 11.14 9.85 0.59
N GLY A 77 10.50 10.80 -0.09
CA GLY A 77 9.99 12.00 0.54
C GLY A 77 11.12 12.93 1.02
N PRO A 78 10.78 14.03 1.74
CA PRO A 78 9.41 14.51 1.96
C PRO A 78 8.74 14.90 0.65
N PHE A 79 7.41 14.78 0.59
CA PHE A 79 6.61 15.22 -0.56
C PHE A 79 6.01 16.59 -0.24
N PRO A 80 6.48 17.69 -0.85
CA PRO A 80 5.97 19.03 -0.55
C PRO A 80 4.55 19.27 -1.10
N THR A 81 4.11 18.47 -2.08
CA THR A 81 2.76 18.56 -2.65
C THR A 81 2.15 17.17 -2.83
N LEU A 82 0.82 17.09 -2.86
CA LEU A 82 0.12 15.85 -3.19
C LEU A 82 0.54 15.30 -4.56
N SER A 83 0.74 16.18 -5.56
CA SER A 83 1.21 15.78 -6.88
C SER A 83 2.58 15.09 -6.82
N SER A 84 3.53 15.62 -6.04
CA SER A 84 4.85 14.97 -5.89
C SER A 84 4.77 13.59 -5.22
N ALA A 85 3.82 13.38 -4.30
CA ALA A 85 3.58 12.07 -3.70
C ALA A 85 2.95 11.08 -4.70
N LEU A 86 2.02 11.55 -5.54
CA LEU A 86 1.37 10.76 -6.58
C LEU A 86 2.34 10.38 -7.71
N GLU A 87 3.19 11.32 -8.15
CA GLU A 87 4.24 11.07 -9.14
C GLU A 87 5.24 10.01 -8.63
N TRP A 88 5.66 10.12 -7.37
CA TRP A 88 6.52 9.10 -6.75
C TRP A 88 5.83 7.74 -6.72
N HIS A 89 4.57 7.69 -6.31
CA HIS A 89 3.77 6.46 -6.30
C HIS A 89 3.71 5.83 -7.70
N ASP A 90 3.44 6.61 -8.75
CA ASP A 90 3.38 6.10 -10.11
C ASP A 90 4.70 5.47 -10.53
N GLN A 91 5.80 6.20 -10.36
CA GLN A 91 7.12 5.82 -10.85
C GLN A 91 7.73 4.64 -10.10
N HIS A 92 7.51 4.55 -8.78
CA HIS A 92 8.22 3.58 -7.93
C HIS A 92 7.34 2.42 -7.48
N ILE A 93 6.01 2.53 -7.59
CA ILE A 93 5.08 1.51 -7.11
C ILE A 93 4.28 0.93 -8.28
N ARG A 94 3.52 1.74 -9.03
CA ARG A 94 2.67 1.20 -10.10
C ARG A 94 3.48 0.79 -11.34
N ALA A 95 4.47 1.59 -11.72
CA ALA A 95 5.33 1.32 -12.88
C ALA A 95 6.37 0.22 -12.61
N GLU A 96 6.61 -0.14 -11.34
CA GLU A 96 7.52 -1.20 -10.91
C GLU A 96 6.72 -2.45 -10.53
N PRO A 97 6.59 -3.47 -11.40
CA PRO A 97 5.70 -4.59 -11.12
C PRO A 97 6.14 -5.50 -9.97
N SER A 98 7.37 -5.36 -9.50
CA SER A 98 7.86 -6.02 -8.30
C SER A 98 7.52 -5.27 -7.00
N ALA A 99 6.85 -4.13 -7.09
CA ALA A 99 6.45 -3.29 -5.96
C ALA A 99 4.93 -3.16 -5.83
N THR A 100 4.46 -2.98 -4.59
CA THR A 100 3.06 -2.64 -4.30
C THR A 100 2.93 -1.98 -2.94
N LEU A 101 1.82 -1.28 -2.71
CA LEU A 101 1.48 -0.68 -1.42
C LEU A 101 0.13 -1.20 -0.90
N PHE A 102 0.01 -1.19 0.41
CA PHE A 102 -1.21 -1.39 1.17
C PHE A 102 -1.46 -0.17 2.06
N ALA A 103 -2.71 0.27 2.12
CA ALA A 103 -3.15 1.14 3.20
C ALA A 103 -3.41 0.29 4.44
N VAL A 104 -2.93 0.76 5.59
CA VAL A 104 -3.09 0.09 6.87
C VAL A 104 -4.21 0.76 7.65
N LEU A 105 -5.27 0.01 7.91
CA LEU A 105 -6.46 0.50 8.61
C LEU A 105 -6.50 -0.11 10.01
N ASP A 106 -6.58 0.74 11.03
CA ASP A 106 -6.91 0.33 12.39
C ASP A 106 -8.43 0.18 12.53
N LEU A 107 -8.89 -1.03 12.82
CA LEU A 107 -10.32 -1.37 12.91
C LEU A 107 -10.92 -1.04 14.28
N THR A 108 -10.11 -0.59 15.25
CA THR A 108 -10.61 -0.24 16.58
C THR A 108 -11.42 1.05 16.60
N GLN A 109 -11.26 1.88 15.55
CA GLN A 109 -11.91 3.18 15.41
C GLN A 109 -12.25 3.43 13.95
N ALA A 110 -13.40 4.07 13.69
CA ALA A 110 -13.72 4.57 12.37
C ALA A 110 -12.83 5.77 12.00
N ASP A 111 -12.56 5.95 10.71
CA ASP A 111 -11.89 7.16 10.25
C ASP A 111 -12.81 8.38 10.39
N PRO A 112 -12.36 9.51 10.95
CA PRO A 112 -13.21 10.69 11.12
C PRO A 112 -13.51 11.41 9.81
N VAL A 113 -12.70 11.22 8.77
CA VAL A 113 -12.85 11.90 7.47
C VAL A 113 -13.54 10.99 6.46
N LEU A 114 -13.21 9.69 6.45
CA LEU A 114 -13.78 8.69 5.53
C LEU A 114 -14.27 7.43 6.28
N PRO A 115 -15.38 7.52 7.04
CA PRO A 115 -15.90 6.40 7.83
C PRO A 115 -16.18 5.13 7.00
N GLU A 116 -16.47 5.28 5.72
CA GLU A 116 -16.74 4.19 4.78
C GLU A 116 -15.55 3.26 4.55
N MET A 117 -14.31 3.68 4.89
CA MET A 117 -13.14 2.80 4.85
C MET A 117 -13.22 1.67 5.87
N GLY A 118 -14.13 1.75 6.85
CA GLY A 118 -14.35 0.71 7.86
C GLY A 118 -13.24 0.59 8.91
N GLY A 119 -12.34 1.57 8.96
CA GLY A 119 -11.25 1.67 9.92
C GLY A 119 -10.49 2.98 9.72
N ARG A 120 -9.75 3.42 10.72
CA ARG A 120 -8.96 4.66 10.66
C ARG A 120 -7.65 4.41 9.92
N LEU A 121 -7.32 5.28 8.94
CA LEU A 121 -6.06 5.16 8.23
C LEU A 121 -4.89 5.41 9.17
N ALA A 122 -4.13 4.35 9.45
CA ALA A 122 -2.99 4.34 10.35
C ALA A 122 -1.66 4.58 9.63
N GLY A 123 -1.59 4.31 8.33
CA GLY A 123 -0.39 4.50 7.53
C GLY A 123 -0.39 3.63 6.27
N MET A 124 0.82 3.29 5.80
CA MET A 124 1.04 2.40 4.67
C MET A 124 2.19 1.42 4.95
N THR A 125 2.18 0.33 4.21
CA THR A 125 3.29 -0.63 4.11
C THR A 125 3.21 -1.24 2.71
N GLY A 126 4.25 -1.91 2.24
CA GLY A 126 4.23 -2.50 0.91
C GLY A 126 5.22 -3.62 0.74
N LEU A 127 5.39 -3.99 -0.53
CA LEU A 127 6.39 -4.95 -0.96
C LEU A 127 7.27 -4.33 -2.02
N ILE A 128 8.53 -4.76 -2.09
CA ILE A 128 9.45 -4.52 -3.20
C ILE A 128 10.19 -5.80 -3.57
N GLY A 129 10.84 -5.82 -4.74
CA GLY A 129 11.69 -6.94 -5.15
C GLY A 129 10.94 -8.28 -5.25
N ALA A 130 9.61 -8.22 -5.38
CA ALA A 130 8.74 -9.36 -5.54
C ALA A 130 9.10 -10.11 -6.83
N SER A 131 9.35 -11.42 -6.73
CA SER A 131 9.75 -12.24 -7.86
C SER A 131 9.15 -13.63 -7.77
N THR A 132 8.34 -14.00 -8.77
CA THR A 132 7.84 -15.36 -8.95
C THR A 132 8.99 -16.34 -9.20
N GLY A 133 9.95 -15.96 -10.03
CA GLY A 133 11.12 -16.79 -10.39
C GLY A 133 12.07 -17.05 -9.22
N GLN A 134 12.30 -16.06 -8.35
CA GLN A 134 13.14 -16.22 -7.15
C GLN A 134 12.33 -16.63 -5.90
N SER A 135 11.00 -16.73 -6.01
CA SER A 135 10.08 -17.07 -4.91
C SER A 135 10.31 -16.22 -3.66
N GLN A 136 10.33 -14.90 -3.86
CA GLN A 136 10.65 -13.94 -2.79
C GLN A 136 9.89 -12.62 -2.90
N ALA A 137 9.87 -11.88 -1.79
CA ALA A 137 9.52 -10.47 -1.71
C ALA A 137 10.23 -9.83 -0.49
N GLU A 138 10.24 -8.51 -0.40
CA GLU A 138 10.71 -7.76 0.76
C GLU A 138 9.58 -6.87 1.29
N VAL A 139 9.36 -6.85 2.61
CA VAL A 139 8.42 -5.93 3.25
C VAL A 139 9.08 -4.56 3.36
N ALA A 140 8.48 -3.55 2.71
CA ALA A 140 9.04 -2.22 2.59
C ALA A 140 8.00 -1.14 2.85
N PHE A 141 8.42 0.13 2.77
CA PHE A 141 7.56 1.32 2.90
C PHE A 141 6.77 1.40 4.21
N VAL A 142 7.26 0.76 5.28
CA VAL A 142 6.62 0.74 6.60
C VAL A 142 6.57 2.15 7.17
N THR A 143 5.42 2.80 7.05
CA THR A 143 5.19 4.18 7.47
C THR A 143 3.88 4.27 8.22
N TYR A 144 3.94 4.40 9.54
CA TYR A 144 2.77 4.59 10.38
C TYR A 144 2.74 6.01 10.94
N LEU A 145 1.56 6.63 10.96
CA LEU A 145 1.36 7.92 11.61
C LEU A 145 1.69 7.80 13.11
N PRO A 146 2.24 8.85 13.75
CA PRO A 146 2.81 8.74 15.09
C PRO A 146 1.88 8.16 16.15
N GLU A 147 0.57 8.45 16.09
CA GLU A 147 -0.41 7.94 17.05
C GLU A 147 -0.65 6.42 16.95
N PHE A 148 -0.22 5.78 15.86
CA PHE A 148 -0.31 4.32 15.67
C PHE A 148 1.02 3.60 15.84
N GLN A 149 2.12 4.35 16.01
CA GLN A 149 3.42 3.75 16.29
C GLN A 149 3.44 3.18 17.71
N ARG A 150 4.16 2.06 17.90
CA ARG A 150 4.24 1.35 19.19
C ARG A 150 2.87 0.88 19.73
N THR A 151 1.91 0.68 18.83
CA THR A 151 0.60 0.05 19.10
C THR A 151 0.55 -1.35 18.49
N HIS A 152 -0.64 -1.97 18.45
CA HIS A 152 -0.88 -3.25 17.76
C HIS A 152 -0.73 -3.16 16.23
N VAL A 153 -0.83 -1.97 15.64
CA VAL A 153 -0.91 -1.80 14.18
C VAL A 153 0.26 -2.44 13.44
N GLY A 154 1.49 -2.12 13.83
CA GLY A 154 2.69 -2.61 13.15
C GLY A 154 2.83 -4.13 13.22
N THR A 155 2.68 -4.71 14.42
CA THR A 155 2.77 -6.16 14.61
C THR A 155 1.70 -6.92 13.82
N HIS A 156 0.46 -6.44 13.83
CA HIS A 156 -0.62 -7.08 13.06
C HIS A 156 -0.39 -6.94 11.55
N ALA A 157 -0.02 -5.76 11.05
CA ALA A 157 0.26 -5.53 9.65
C ALA A 157 1.39 -6.44 9.13
N SER A 158 2.52 -6.49 9.83
CA SER A 158 3.63 -7.36 9.46
C SER A 158 3.23 -8.84 9.53
N GLY A 159 2.50 -9.26 10.57
CA GLY A 159 2.03 -10.65 10.70
C GLY A 159 1.06 -11.06 9.59
N LEU A 160 0.20 -10.14 9.13
CA LEU A 160 -0.70 -10.37 8.00
C LEU A 160 0.07 -10.56 6.69
N LEU A 161 1.03 -9.68 6.39
CA LEU A 161 1.88 -9.82 5.21
C LEU A 161 2.68 -11.12 5.26
N LEU A 162 3.35 -11.42 6.37
CA LEU A 162 4.18 -12.63 6.49
C LEU A 162 3.37 -13.90 6.28
N ARG A 163 2.17 -14.00 6.87
CA ARG A 163 1.26 -15.13 6.62
C ARG A 163 0.87 -15.23 5.15
N TRP A 164 0.43 -14.12 4.55
CA TRP A 164 0.07 -14.13 3.13
C TRP A 164 1.24 -14.51 2.22
N LEU A 165 2.46 -14.04 2.51
CA LEU A 165 3.61 -14.32 1.67
C LEU A 165 4.14 -15.76 1.84
N LEU A 166 4.20 -16.27 3.08
CA LEU A 166 4.88 -17.53 3.40
C LEU A 166 3.95 -18.74 3.49
N ASP A 167 2.68 -18.55 3.87
CA ASP A 167 1.73 -19.67 3.97
C ASP A 167 1.51 -20.29 2.58
N SER A 168 1.22 -21.58 2.55
CA SER A 168 1.00 -22.29 1.28
C SER A 168 -0.23 -21.76 0.54
N PRO A 169 -0.32 -21.96 -0.79
CA PRO A 169 -1.55 -21.68 -1.54
C PRO A 169 -2.80 -22.36 -0.97
N ALA A 170 -2.65 -23.57 -0.40
CA ALA A 170 -3.74 -24.29 0.26
C ALA A 170 -4.26 -23.58 1.53
N GLN A 171 -3.43 -22.74 2.16
CA GLN A 171 -3.78 -21.90 3.31
C GLN A 171 -4.15 -20.46 2.89
N GLY A 172 -4.18 -20.19 1.57
CA GLY A 172 -4.51 -18.87 1.02
C GLY A 172 -3.33 -17.88 0.98
N GLY A 173 -2.10 -18.35 1.15
CA GLY A 173 -0.87 -17.59 0.95
C GLY A 173 -0.22 -17.81 -0.42
N LEU A 174 0.95 -17.21 -0.65
CA LEU A 174 1.71 -17.30 -1.90
C LEU A 174 2.73 -18.45 -1.90
N GLY A 175 3.08 -19.00 -0.74
CA GLY A 175 4.07 -20.05 -0.59
C GLY A 175 5.50 -19.63 -0.97
N LEU A 176 5.83 -18.34 -0.81
CA LEU A 176 7.17 -17.84 -1.08
C LEU A 176 8.20 -18.51 -0.17
N LYS A 177 9.41 -18.70 -0.70
CA LYS A 177 10.51 -19.32 0.06
C LYS A 177 11.28 -18.32 0.91
N ARG A 178 11.21 -17.03 0.59
CA ARG A 178 11.96 -15.99 1.28
C ARG A 178 11.16 -14.69 1.37
N VAL A 179 11.15 -14.11 2.57
CA VAL A 179 10.68 -12.74 2.80
C VAL A 179 11.76 -12.01 3.59
N GLN A 180 12.11 -10.80 3.15
CA GLN A 180 13.02 -9.89 3.86
C GLN A 180 12.23 -8.83 4.63
#